data_AF-B7KE27-F1
#
_entry.id   AF-B7KE27-F1
#
_cell.length_a   1.000
_cell.length_b   1.000
_cell.length_c   1.000
_cell.angle_alpha   90.00
_cell.angle_beta   90.00
_cell.angle_gamma   90.00
#
_symmetry.space_group_name_H-M   'P 1'
#
loop_
_entity.id
_entity.type
_entity.pdbx_description
1 polymer ?
#
loop_
_entity_poly.entity_id
_entity_poly.type
_entity_poly.pdbx_seq_one_letter_code
_entity_poly.pdbx_strand_id
1 'polypeptide(L)'
;MLTSTINWNKLSQIEELEEYFQEDFLSFQHLIEQFIRQMEQFTPEELNKFALLRVLEVTNGCTQWAFRRGEQCSLPLSQTRQCMKMVMGFIKRQTMEFPSQGSYVFNAHSEDFLNKNRQLYCDAFKNNIKEAKRTYYALSTAQFIAYGRSRLLEAMALVKQDYESLFTPYFIERGRNYIAPYLKCI
;
A
#
# COMPACT_ATOMS: atom_id res chain seq x y z
N MET A 1 -16.21 -8.46 -13.35
CA MET A 1 -15.04 -8.89 -14.14
C MET A 1 -14.13 -7.67 -14.32
N LEU A 2 -12.98 -7.65 -13.65
CA LEU A 2 -11.92 -6.68 -13.91
C LEU A 2 -11.20 -7.12 -15.20
N THR A 3 -11.68 -6.69 -16.36
CA THR A 3 -10.94 -6.82 -17.62
C THR A 3 -10.17 -5.54 -17.92
N SER A 4 -9.41 -5.05 -16.93
CA SER A 4 -8.32 -4.11 -17.22
C SER A 4 -7.15 -4.95 -17.70
N THR A 5 -6.74 -4.78 -18.95
CA THR A 5 -5.54 -5.45 -19.47
C THR A 5 -4.32 -4.89 -18.74
N ILE A 6 -3.74 -5.69 -17.84
CA ILE A 6 -2.53 -5.32 -17.10
C ILE A 6 -1.37 -5.22 -18.09
N ASN A 7 -0.66 -4.09 -18.08
CA ASN A 7 0.55 -3.92 -18.86
C ASN A 7 1.76 -4.48 -18.10
N TRP A 8 1.99 -5.79 -18.22
CA TRP A 8 3.08 -6.50 -17.54
C TRP A 8 4.47 -5.95 -17.86
N ASN A 9 4.71 -5.51 -19.09
CA ASN A 9 5.99 -4.92 -19.50
C ASN A 9 6.28 -3.59 -18.80
N LYS A 10 5.26 -2.76 -18.58
CA LYS A 10 5.43 -1.54 -17.77
C LYS A 10 5.58 -1.86 -16.29
N LEU A 11 4.85 -2.88 -15.81
CA LEU A 11 4.91 -3.30 -14.42
C LEU A 11 6.31 -3.83 -14.06
N SER A 12 6.96 -4.56 -14.97
CA SER A 12 8.32 -5.07 -14.77
C SER A 12 9.42 -4.00 -14.79
N GLN A 13 9.08 -2.75 -15.14
CA GLN A 13 10.01 -1.61 -15.14
C GLN A 13 9.91 -0.77 -13.85
N ILE A 14 9.02 -1.13 -12.93
CA ILE A 14 8.96 -0.49 -11.61
C ILE A 14 10.18 -0.94 -10.80
N GLU A 15 10.95 0.02 -10.26
CA GLU A 15 12.24 -0.22 -9.58
C GLU A 15 12.15 -1.32 -8.51
N GLU A 16 11.09 -1.29 -7.69
CA GLU A 16 10.89 -2.28 -6.62
C GLU A 16 10.53 -3.69 -7.12
N LEU A 17 10.16 -3.83 -8.40
CA LEU A 17 9.70 -5.09 -8.99
C LEU A 17 10.71 -5.69 -9.98
N GLU A 18 11.64 -4.88 -10.49
CA GLU A 18 12.56 -5.24 -11.57
C GLU A 18 13.32 -6.53 -11.27
N GLU A 19 13.90 -6.65 -10.07
CA GLU A 19 14.67 -7.83 -9.68
C GLU A 19 13.86 -9.13 -9.74
N TYR A 20 12.58 -9.09 -9.35
CA TYR A 20 11.72 -10.28 -9.31
C TYR A 20 11.24 -10.71 -10.69
N PHE A 21 10.98 -9.75 -11.59
CA PHE A 21 10.66 -10.04 -12.98
C PHE A 21 11.87 -10.51 -13.78
N GLN A 22 13.07 -10.00 -13.48
CA GLN A 22 14.31 -10.47 -14.09
C GLN A 22 14.68 -11.89 -13.65
N GLU A 23 14.45 -12.24 -12.38
CA GLU A 23 14.70 -13.59 -11.85
C GLU A 23 13.78 -14.64 -12.49
N ASP A 24 12.46 -14.40 -12.49
CA ASP A 24 11.48 -15.28 -13.15
C ASP A 24 10.17 -14.52 -13.44
N PHE A 25 10.08 -14.00 -14.67
CA PHE A 25 8.94 -13.19 -15.11
C PHE A 25 7.60 -13.91 -14.99
N LEU A 26 7.51 -15.14 -15.49
CA LEU A 26 6.24 -15.88 -15.57
C LEU A 26 5.77 -16.31 -14.18
N SER A 27 6.69 -16.80 -13.34
CA SER A 27 6.34 -17.18 -11.97
C SER A 27 5.92 -15.98 -11.14
N PHE A 28 6.58 -14.82 -11.30
CA PHE A 28 6.23 -13.63 -10.53
C PHE A 28 4.90 -13.02 -11.00
N GLN A 29 4.67 -12.97 -12.31
CA GLN A 29 3.38 -12.63 -12.89
C GLN A 29 2.27 -13.54 -12.33
N HIS A 30 2.47 -14.86 -12.36
CA HIS A 30 1.47 -15.81 -11.87
C HIS A 30 1.15 -15.58 -10.38
N LEU A 31 2.17 -15.30 -9.56
CA LEU A 31 1.96 -15.00 -8.14
C LEU A 31 1.14 -13.72 -7.94
N ILE A 32 1.38 -12.67 -8.73
CA ILE A 32 0.56 -11.44 -8.71
C ILE A 32 -0.89 -11.76 -9.10
N GLU A 33 -1.10 -12.53 -10.16
CA GLU A 33 -2.44 -12.94 -10.62
C GLU A 33 -3.21 -13.73 -9.56
N GLN A 34 -2.53 -14.62 -8.83
CA GLN A 34 -3.13 -15.36 -7.71
C GLN A 34 -3.63 -14.42 -6.62
N PHE A 35 -2.83 -13.42 -6.24
CA PHE A 35 -3.24 -12.42 -5.26
C PHE A 35 -4.36 -11.52 -5.79
N ILE A 36 -4.38 -11.16 -7.07
CA ILE A 36 -5.51 -10.42 -7.66
C ILE A 36 -6.81 -11.21 -7.49
N ARG A 37 -6.82 -12.51 -7.80
CA ARG A 37 -7.99 -13.38 -7.60
C ARG A 37 -8.41 -13.50 -6.14
N GLN A 38 -7.44 -13.48 -5.22
CA GLN A 38 -7.75 -13.42 -3.78
C GLN A 38 -8.46 -12.10 -3.43
N MET A 39 -8.01 -10.97 -3.99
CA MET A 39 -8.64 -9.67 -3.75
C MET A 39 -10.08 -9.58 -4.30
N GLU A 40 -10.40 -10.33 -5.35
CA GLU A 40 -11.77 -10.41 -5.92
C GLU A 40 -12.80 -11.02 -4.95
N GLN A 41 -12.36 -11.65 -3.86
CA GLN A 41 -13.25 -12.22 -2.84
C GLN A 41 -13.83 -11.15 -1.90
N PHE A 42 -13.26 -9.95 -1.87
CA PHE A 42 -13.73 -8.86 -1.01
C PHE A 42 -14.82 -8.02 -1.68
N THR A 43 -15.71 -7.48 -0.86
CA THR A 43 -16.75 -6.56 -1.35
C THR A 43 -16.13 -5.24 -1.82
N PRO A 44 -16.81 -4.50 -2.70
CA PRO A 44 -16.37 -3.16 -3.10
C PRO A 44 -16.11 -2.21 -1.91
N GLU A 45 -16.91 -2.32 -0.85
CA GLU A 45 -16.75 -1.52 0.38
C GLU A 45 -15.44 -1.84 1.10
N GLU A 46 -15.10 -3.12 1.27
CA GLU A 46 -13.84 -3.53 1.90
C GLU A 46 -12.64 -3.16 1.03
N LEU A 47 -12.75 -3.28 -0.29
CA LEU A 47 -11.71 -2.82 -1.22
C LEU A 47 -11.45 -1.30 -1.11
N ASN A 48 -12.50 -0.50 -0.89
CA ASN A 48 -12.36 0.94 -0.65
C ASN A 48 -11.59 1.21 0.67
N LYS A 49 -11.93 0.48 1.75
CA LYS A 49 -11.21 0.57 3.03
C LYS A 49 -9.76 0.15 2.89
N PHE A 50 -9.47 -0.93 2.17
CA PHE A 50 -8.09 -1.36 1.91
C PHE A 50 -7.30 -0.32 1.10
N ALA A 51 -7.91 0.31 0.09
CA ALA A 51 -7.26 1.38 -0.67
C ALA A 51 -6.89 2.57 0.23
N LEU A 52 -7.78 2.99 1.14
CA LEU A 52 -7.49 4.02 2.14
C LEU A 52 -6.30 3.64 3.02
N LEU A 53 -6.32 2.43 3.57
CA LEU A 53 -5.22 1.94 4.41
C LEU A 53 -3.91 1.90 3.62
N ARG A 54 -3.93 1.41 2.37
CA ARG A 54 -2.75 1.31 1.52
C ARG A 54 -2.12 2.67 1.22
N VAL A 55 -2.94 3.69 0.92
CA VAL A 55 -2.44 5.05 0.69
C VAL A 55 -1.77 5.60 1.96
N LEU A 56 -2.36 5.38 3.14
CA LEU A 56 -1.76 5.76 4.43
C LEU A 56 -0.45 5.02 4.70
N GLU A 57 -0.39 3.72 4.43
CA GLU A 57 0.80 2.89 4.57
C GLU A 57 1.96 3.39 3.70
N VAL A 58 1.70 3.63 2.41
CA VAL A 58 2.70 4.12 1.46
C VAL A 58 3.20 5.51 1.87
N THR A 59 2.28 6.43 2.18
CA THR A 59 2.62 7.80 2.62
C THR A 59 3.49 7.77 3.88
N ASN A 60 3.11 6.95 4.86
CA ASN A 60 3.92 6.76 6.06
C ASN A 60 5.26 6.07 5.76
N GLY A 61 5.30 5.09 4.85
CA GLY A 61 6.53 4.46 4.37
C GLY A 61 7.54 5.48 3.84
N CYS A 62 7.10 6.36 2.93
CA CYS A 62 7.91 7.46 2.41
C CYS A 62 8.40 8.40 3.52
N THR A 63 7.53 8.71 4.49
CA THR A 63 7.84 9.57 5.65
C THR A 63 8.92 8.95 6.53
N GLN A 64 8.74 7.68 6.92
CA GLN A 64 9.69 6.98 7.79
C GLN A 64 11.03 6.73 7.10
N TRP A 65 11.04 6.49 5.79
CA TRP A 65 12.26 6.25 5.04
C TRP A 65 13.11 7.51 4.91
N ALA A 66 12.49 8.65 4.59
CA ALA A 66 13.17 9.95 4.55
C ALA A 66 13.81 10.29 5.91
N PHE A 67 13.09 10.05 7.02
CA PHE A 67 13.63 10.27 8.37
C PHE A 67 14.83 9.37 8.67
N ARG A 68 14.75 8.06 8.38
CA ARG A 68 15.85 7.11 8.64
C ARG A 68 17.12 7.41 7.86
N ARG A 69 16.99 8.02 6.68
CA ARG A 69 18.12 8.40 5.83
C ARG A 69 18.63 9.82 6.10
N GLY A 70 18.01 10.55 7.03
CA GLY A 70 18.39 11.93 7.34
C GLY A 70 18.20 12.87 6.14
N GLU A 71 17.20 12.62 5.29
CA GLU A 71 16.91 13.51 4.16
C GLU A 71 16.58 14.92 4.67
N GLN A 72 17.02 15.95 3.94
CA GLN A 72 16.78 17.35 4.31
C GLN A 72 15.28 17.70 4.43
N CYS A 73 14.44 17.02 3.67
CA CYS A 73 12.99 17.15 3.70
C CYS A 73 12.30 16.30 4.78
N SER A 74 13.05 15.63 5.66
CA SER A 74 12.47 14.79 6.72
C SER A 74 11.69 15.62 7.72
N LEU A 75 10.56 15.08 8.20
CA LEU A 75 9.78 15.72 9.26
C LEU A 75 10.55 15.68 10.59
N PRO A 76 10.31 16.63 11.51
CA PRO A 76 10.79 16.54 12.87
C PRO A 76 10.45 15.18 13.51
N LEU A 77 11.32 14.68 14.40
CA LEU A 77 11.16 13.37 15.04
C LEU A 77 9.78 13.19 15.69
N SER A 78 9.27 14.24 16.35
CA SER A 78 7.95 14.22 17.00
C SER A 78 6.82 13.97 15.99
N GLN A 79 6.80 14.69 14.88
CA GLN A 79 5.80 14.56 13.83
C GLN A 79 5.94 13.23 13.07
N THR A 80 7.17 12.80 12.78
CA THR A 80 7.45 11.48 12.20
C THR A 80 6.88 10.34 13.07
N ARG A 81 7.04 10.44 14.40
CA ARG A 81 6.45 9.48 15.36
C ARG A 81 4.93 9.55 15.40
N GLN A 82 4.35 10.74 15.28
CA GLN A 82 2.88 10.89 15.22
C GLN A 82 2.30 10.21 13.98
N CYS A 83 2.89 10.41 12.80
CA CYS A 83 2.52 9.73 11.57
C CYS A 83 2.54 8.20 11.74
N MET A 84 3.65 7.68 12.27
CA MET A 84 3.82 6.25 12.52
C MET A 84 2.79 5.72 13.53
N LYS A 85 2.58 6.43 14.64
CA LYS A 85 1.63 6.03 15.70
C LYS A 85 0.21 5.94 15.15
N MET A 86 -0.20 6.89 14.32
CA MET A 86 -1.52 6.91 13.70
C MET A 86 -1.71 5.69 12.79
N VAL A 87 -0.85 5.52 11.77
CA VAL A 87 -0.99 4.44 10.79
C VAL A 87 -0.85 3.06 11.45
N MET A 88 0.13 2.88 12.34
CA MET A 88 0.26 1.63 13.09
C MET A 88 -0.92 1.38 14.03
N GLY A 89 -1.53 2.43 14.56
CA GLY A 89 -2.74 2.34 15.37
C GLY A 89 -3.90 1.77 14.56
N PHE A 90 -4.10 2.25 13.34
CA PHE A 90 -5.12 1.74 12.43
C PHE A 90 -4.86 0.29 12.03
N ILE A 91 -3.63 -0.07 11.69
CA ILE A 91 -3.27 -1.46 11.33
C ILE A 91 -3.55 -2.41 12.51
N LYS A 92 -3.19 -2.02 13.74
CA LYS A 92 -3.31 -2.89 14.92
C LYS A 92 -4.75 -3.02 15.43
N ARG A 93 -5.54 -1.94 15.35
CA ARG A 93 -6.94 -1.95 15.77
C ARG A 93 -7.91 -2.32 14.64
N GLN A 94 -7.41 -2.39 13.41
CA GLN A 94 -8.19 -2.66 12.20
C GLN A 94 -9.40 -1.73 12.09
N THR A 95 -9.19 -0.48 12.48
CA THR A 95 -10.17 0.61 12.44
C THR A 95 -9.43 1.89 12.08
N MET A 96 -9.92 2.62 11.06
CA MET A 96 -9.36 3.90 10.61
C MET A 96 -10.30 5.04 10.99
N GLU A 97 -9.76 6.17 11.40
CA GLU A 97 -10.54 7.34 11.84
C GLU A 97 -10.28 8.54 10.96
N PHE A 98 -11.18 8.84 10.04
CA PHE A 98 -11.08 9.99 9.14
C PHE A 98 -11.88 11.17 9.69
N PRO A 99 -11.24 12.30 10.08
CA PRO A 99 -11.91 13.49 10.58
C PRO A 99 -13.17 13.93 9.82
N SER A 100 -13.20 13.79 8.49
CA SER A 100 -14.33 14.23 7.67
C SER A 100 -15.42 13.17 7.43
N GLN A 101 -15.14 11.88 7.64
CA GLN A 101 -16.06 10.78 7.32
C GLN A 101 -16.35 9.83 8.50
N GLY A 102 -15.63 9.95 9.61
CA GLY A 102 -15.74 9.10 10.79
C GLY A 102 -14.93 7.80 10.68
N SER A 103 -15.43 6.76 11.34
CA SER A 103 -14.70 5.51 11.55
C SER A 103 -14.99 4.49 10.43
N TYR A 104 -13.94 3.84 9.93
CA TYR A 104 -14.03 2.68 9.06
C TYR A 104 -13.57 1.45 9.82
N VAL A 105 -14.47 0.49 10.02
CA VAL A 105 -14.20 -0.78 10.68
C VAL A 105 -14.15 -1.88 9.63
N PHE A 106 -13.09 -2.69 9.66
CA PHE A 106 -12.96 -3.87 8.80
C PHE A 106 -13.81 -5.02 9.36
N ASN A 107 -14.35 -5.86 8.48
CA ASN A 107 -15.00 -7.08 8.93
C ASN A 107 -13.97 -8.18 9.27
N ALA A 108 -14.39 -9.24 9.96
CA ALA A 108 -13.50 -10.32 10.40
C ALA A 108 -12.70 -10.99 9.26
N HIS A 109 -13.27 -11.09 8.05
CA HIS A 109 -12.57 -11.67 6.91
C HIS A 109 -11.44 -10.75 6.43
N SER A 110 -11.70 -9.45 6.35
CA SER A 110 -10.70 -8.44 6.04
C SER A 110 -9.64 -8.31 7.13
N GLU A 111 -10.03 -8.44 8.39
CA GLU A 111 -9.11 -8.44 9.53
C GLU A 111 -8.09 -9.60 9.45
N ASP A 112 -8.56 -10.81 9.15
CA ASP A 112 -7.68 -11.97 8.95
C ASP A 112 -6.68 -11.73 7.82
N PHE A 113 -7.13 -11.17 6.69
CA PHE A 113 -6.27 -10.80 5.58
C PHE A 113 -5.20 -9.76 5.96
N LEU A 114 -5.59 -8.70 6.67
CA LEU A 114 -4.66 -7.66 7.13
C LEU A 114 -3.62 -8.21 8.12
N ASN A 115 -4.02 -9.13 8.99
CA ASN A 115 -3.11 -9.78 9.93
C ASN A 115 -2.08 -10.66 9.20
N LYS A 116 -2.52 -11.42 8.18
CA LYS A 116 -1.62 -12.19 7.31
C LYS A 116 -0.65 -11.29 6.54
N ASN A 117 -1.14 -10.19 5.96
CA ASN A 117 -0.29 -9.22 5.28
C ASN A 117 0.76 -8.58 6.22
N ARG A 118 0.36 -8.24 7.45
CA ARG A 118 1.28 -7.72 8.47
C ARG A 118 2.35 -8.74 8.87
N GLN A 119 1.99 -10.02 8.98
CA GLN A 119 2.95 -11.10 9.25
C GLN A 119 3.94 -11.23 8.09
N LEU A 120 3.43 -11.26 6.86
CA LEU A 120 4.24 -11.30 5.64
C LEU A 120 5.24 -10.13 5.57
N TYR A 121 4.81 -8.91 5.89
CA TYR A 121 5.71 -7.76 5.97
C TYR A 121 6.81 -7.96 7.03
N CYS A 122 6.48 -8.52 8.20
CA CYS A 122 7.48 -8.78 9.23
C CYS A 122 8.49 -9.83 8.76
N ASP A 123 8.02 -10.90 8.11
CA ASP A 123 8.88 -11.94 7.57
C ASP A 123 9.82 -11.41 6.48
N ALA A 124 9.28 -10.58 5.58
CA ALA A 124 10.03 -9.93 4.52
C ALA A 124 11.10 -8.96 5.05
N PHE A 125 10.72 -7.99 5.88
CA PHE A 125 11.58 -6.82 6.17
C PHE A 125 12.19 -6.79 7.57
N LYS A 126 11.71 -7.63 8.50
CA LYS A 126 12.29 -7.74 9.86
C LYS A 126 13.08 -9.03 10.03
N ASN A 127 12.53 -10.14 9.55
CA ASN A 127 13.18 -11.45 9.63
C ASN A 127 14.07 -11.74 8.41
N ASN A 128 14.03 -10.87 7.38
CA ASN A 128 14.85 -10.95 6.17
C ASN A 128 14.69 -12.25 5.39
N ILE A 129 13.48 -12.81 5.36
CA ILE A 129 13.17 -14.02 4.58
C ILE A 129 13.02 -13.62 3.10
N LYS A 130 13.92 -14.10 2.22
CA LYS A 130 13.95 -13.74 0.79
C LYS A 130 12.60 -13.98 0.11
N GLU A 131 12.03 -15.17 0.28
CA GLU A 131 10.75 -15.52 -0.36
C GLU A 131 9.56 -14.73 0.18
N ALA A 132 9.62 -14.28 1.43
CA ALA A 132 8.62 -13.39 1.98
C ALA A 132 8.68 -11.99 1.32
N LYS A 133 9.88 -11.49 0.97
CA LYS A 133 10.01 -10.23 0.21
C LYS A 133 9.39 -10.33 -1.17
N ARG A 134 9.74 -11.38 -1.93
CA ARG A 134 9.12 -11.66 -3.23
C ARG A 134 7.60 -11.73 -3.11
N THR A 135 7.10 -12.49 -2.15
CA THR A 135 5.66 -12.65 -1.92
C THR A 135 4.99 -11.34 -1.50
N TYR A 136 5.65 -10.52 -0.66
CA TYR A 136 5.15 -9.21 -0.26
C TYR A 136 5.00 -8.26 -1.45
N TYR A 137 6.01 -8.18 -2.33
CA TYR A 137 5.94 -7.32 -3.50
C TYR A 137 4.89 -7.80 -4.51
N ALA A 138 4.71 -9.11 -4.67
CA ALA A 138 3.60 -9.64 -5.48
C ALA A 138 2.23 -9.23 -4.90
N LEU A 139 2.02 -9.40 -3.60
CA LEU A 139 0.78 -9.01 -2.92
C LEU A 139 0.53 -7.50 -2.99
N SER A 140 1.54 -6.68 -2.69
CA SER A 140 1.46 -5.22 -2.77
C SER A 140 1.09 -4.75 -4.17
N THR A 141 1.66 -5.41 -5.20
CA THR A 141 1.34 -5.10 -6.60
C THR A 141 -0.10 -5.48 -6.94
N ALA A 142 -0.53 -6.68 -6.53
CA ALA A 142 -1.90 -7.14 -6.71
C ALA A 142 -2.92 -6.22 -6.03
N GLN A 143 -2.60 -5.66 -4.86
CA GLN A 143 -3.42 -4.67 -4.17
C GLN A 143 -3.67 -3.44 -5.05
N PHE A 144 -2.61 -2.82 -5.59
CA PHE A 144 -2.78 -1.64 -6.45
C PHE A 144 -3.61 -1.92 -7.70
N ILE A 145 -3.42 -3.09 -8.32
CA ILE A 145 -4.17 -3.53 -9.49
C ILE A 145 -5.65 -3.76 -9.13
N ALA A 146 -5.92 -4.48 -8.04
CA ALA A 146 -7.28 -4.85 -7.63
C ALA A 146 -8.11 -3.65 -7.15
N TYR A 147 -7.50 -2.67 -6.47
CA TYR A 147 -8.19 -1.45 -6.10
C TYR A 147 -8.58 -0.63 -7.34
N GLY A 148 -7.68 -0.59 -8.31
CA GLY A 148 -7.86 0.13 -9.55
C GLY A 148 -7.73 1.65 -9.37
N ARG A 149 -7.79 2.36 -10.50
CA ARG A 149 -7.53 3.81 -10.55
C ARG A 149 -8.52 4.64 -9.73
N SER A 150 -9.82 4.39 -9.85
CA SER A 150 -10.85 5.22 -9.17
C SER A 150 -10.68 5.19 -7.66
N ARG A 151 -10.65 3.99 -7.07
CA ARG A 151 -10.54 3.82 -5.61
C ARG A 151 -9.28 4.43 -5.05
N LEU A 152 -8.14 4.26 -5.74
CA LEU A 152 -6.88 4.84 -5.29
C LEU A 152 -6.87 6.35 -5.37
N LEU A 153 -7.44 6.95 -6.42
CA LEU A 153 -7.55 8.41 -6.54
C LEU A 153 -8.48 9.00 -5.47
N GLU A 154 -9.63 8.36 -5.23
CA GLU A 154 -10.56 8.75 -4.16
C GLU A 154 -9.90 8.64 -2.78
N ALA A 155 -9.18 7.53 -2.52
CA ALA A 155 -8.43 7.34 -1.28
C ALA A 155 -7.33 8.40 -1.11
N MET A 156 -6.58 8.73 -2.16
CA MET A 156 -5.56 9.79 -2.14
C MET A 156 -6.16 11.18 -1.94
N ALA A 157 -7.39 11.43 -2.40
CA ALA A 157 -8.08 12.69 -2.16
C ALA A 157 -8.49 12.82 -0.69
N LEU A 158 -9.09 11.77 -0.12
CA LEU A 158 -9.52 11.76 1.28
C LEU A 158 -8.32 11.80 2.25
N VAL A 159 -7.27 11.02 2.00
CA VAL A 159 -6.05 11.06 2.83
C VAL A 159 -5.39 12.45 2.80
N LYS A 160 -5.38 13.12 1.64
CA LYS A 160 -4.93 14.51 1.54
C LYS A 160 -5.81 15.43 2.36
N GLN A 161 -7.12 15.37 2.18
CA GLN A 161 -8.07 16.23 2.90
C GLN A 161 -7.89 16.14 4.42
N ASP A 162 -7.75 14.92 4.94
CA ASP A 162 -7.84 14.68 6.38
C ASP A 162 -6.48 14.66 7.09
N TYR A 163 -5.38 14.38 6.38
CA TYR A 163 -4.07 14.18 7.01
C TYR A 163 -2.91 14.95 6.36
N GLU A 164 -3.16 15.84 5.39
CA GLU A 164 -2.09 16.66 4.81
C GLU A 164 -1.40 17.54 5.86
N SER A 165 -2.11 18.03 6.88
CA SER A 165 -1.46 18.80 7.96
C SER A 165 -0.44 17.97 8.75
N LEU A 166 -0.72 16.68 8.94
CA LEU A 166 0.15 15.76 9.67
C LEU A 166 1.31 15.25 8.80
N PHE A 167 1.05 14.85 7.56
CA PHE A 167 2.08 14.36 6.65
C PHE A 167 2.85 15.47 5.92
N THR A 168 2.30 16.66 5.82
CA THR A 168 2.68 17.76 4.92
C THR A 168 2.37 17.49 3.44
N PRO A 169 2.18 18.53 2.61
CA PRO A 169 1.95 18.37 1.17
C PRO A 169 3.05 17.56 0.47
N TYR A 170 4.30 17.68 0.93
CA TYR A 170 5.44 16.98 0.36
C TYR A 170 5.31 15.45 0.47
N PHE A 171 4.98 14.92 1.65
CA PHE A 171 4.86 13.46 1.80
C PHE A 171 3.56 12.90 1.22
N ILE A 172 2.48 13.68 1.21
CA ILE A 172 1.27 13.33 0.45
C ILE A 172 1.63 13.13 -1.03
N GLU A 173 2.41 14.04 -1.61
CA GLU A 173 2.80 13.95 -3.01
C GLU A 173 3.83 12.83 -3.26
N ARG A 174 4.77 12.61 -2.34
CA ARG A 174 5.68 11.44 -2.41
C ARG A 174 4.90 10.12 -2.43
N GLY A 175 3.89 9.98 -1.59
CA GLY A 175 3.04 8.78 -1.57
C GLY A 175 2.28 8.58 -2.88
N ARG A 176 1.75 9.66 -3.46
CA ARG A 176 1.10 9.63 -4.79
C ARG A 176 2.06 9.22 -5.89
N ASN A 177 3.26 9.78 -5.89
CA ASN A 177 4.30 9.46 -6.86
C ASN A 177 4.79 8.02 -6.77
N TYR A 178 4.83 7.44 -5.57
CA TYR A 178 5.11 6.01 -5.40
C TYR A 178 4.03 5.13 -6.06
N ILE A 179 2.75 5.52 -5.94
CA ILE A 179 1.63 4.71 -6.45
C ILE A 179 1.42 4.91 -7.97
N ALA A 180 1.78 6.08 -8.51
CA ALA A 180 1.51 6.46 -9.89
C ALA A 180 2.02 5.47 -10.97
N PRO A 181 3.22 4.86 -10.86
CA PRO A 181 3.67 3.85 -11.83
C PRO A 181 2.73 2.65 -11.93
N TYR A 182 2.23 2.14 -10.80
CA TYR A 182 1.28 1.03 -10.77
C TYR A 182 -0.03 1.38 -11.49
N LEU A 183 -0.53 2.61 -11.28
CA LEU A 183 -1.75 3.10 -11.95
C LEU A 183 -1.59 3.25 -13.47
N LYS A 184 -0.37 3.45 -13.98
CA LYS A 184 -0.09 3.51 -15.42
C LYS A 184 -0.07 2.12 -16.09
N CYS A 185 -0.12 1.05 -15.30
CA CYS A 185 -0.13 -0.33 -15.76
C CYS A 185 -1.54 -0.92 -15.89
N ILE A 186 -2.57 -0.18 -15.49
CA ILE A 186 -3.99 -0.61 -15.49
C ILE A 186 -4.89 0.35 -16.27
#